data_AF-A0A1N7EYX1-F1
#
_entry.id   AF-A0A1N7EYX1-F1
#
_cell.length_a   1.000
_cell.length_b   1.000
_cell.length_c   1.000
_cell.angle_alpha   90.00
_cell.angle_beta   90.00
_cell.angle_gamma   90.00
#
_symmetry.space_group_name_H-M   'P 1'
#
loop_
_entity.id
_entity.type
_entity.pdbx_description
1 polymer ?
#
loop_
_entity_poly.entity_id
_entity_poly.type
_entity_poly.pdbx_seq_one_letter_code
_entity_poly.pdbx_strand_id
1 'polypeptide(L)' 'MSRIRAPLSIEQLKEIQGRNDSADVRVLLWEVRRLREIAAAADELERSLGPRVGMSGLIRASLRVQLDGEPCAISMSPST' A
#
# COMPACT_ATOMS: atom_id res chain seq x y z
N MET A 1 -1.57 5.53 -18.24
CA MET A 1 -0.38 4.68 -18.49
C MET A 1 0.44 4.62 -17.22
N SER A 2 0.53 3.44 -16.59
CA SER A 2 1.20 3.28 -15.30
C SER A 2 2.72 3.39 -15.48
N ARG A 3 3.33 4.46 -14.98
CA ARG A 3 4.80 4.64 -14.96
C ARG A 3 5.40 3.88 -13.78
N ILE A 4 5.11 2.58 -13.68
CA ILE A 4 5.76 1.75 -12.67
C ILE A 4 7.20 1.53 -13.15
N ARG A 5 8.15 2.10 -12.40
CA ARG A 5 9.58 1.88 -12.66
C ARG A 5 9.89 0.40 -12.48
N ALA A 6 10.82 -0.12 -13.28
CA ALA A 6 11.33 -1.46 -13.09
C ALA A 6 11.88 -1.63 -11.66
N PRO A 7 11.72 -2.81 -11.03
CA PRO A 7 12.32 -3.09 -9.74
C PRO A 7 13.84 -2.89 -9.77
N LEU A 8 14.40 -2.37 -8.69
CA LEU A 8 15.85 -2.30 -8.51
C LEU A 8 16.43 -3.71 -8.28
N SER A 9 17.68 -3.92 -8.68
CA SER A 9 18.41 -5.15 -8.35
C SER A 9 18.76 -5.21 -6.86
N ILE A 10 19.08 -6.41 -6.37
CA ILE A 10 19.48 -6.62 -4.96
C ILE A 10 20.73 -5.78 -4.63
N GLU A 11 21.68 -5.69 -5.56
CA GLU A 11 22.93 -4.93 -5.42
C GLU A 11 22.63 -3.44 -5.28
N GLN A 12 21.75 -2.90 -6.14
CA GLN A 12 21.32 -1.50 -6.07
C GLN A 12 20.62 -1.19 -4.75
N LEU A 13 19.79 -2.12 -4.24
CA LEU A 13 19.13 -1.97 -2.94
C LEU A 13 20.14 -1.98 -1.79
N LYS A 14 21.15 -2.85 -1.82
CA LYS A 14 22.24 -2.90 -0.83
C LYS A 14 23.06 -1.61 -0.84
N GLU A 15 23.38 -1.07 -2.01
CA GLU A 15 24.08 0.22 -2.13
C GLU A 15 23.26 1.40 -1.60
N ILE A 16 21.93 1.39 -1.80
CA ILE A 16 21.04 2.40 -1.24
C ILE A 16 20.98 2.27 0.28
N GLN A 17 20.86 1.04 0.80
CA GLN A 17 20.85 0.78 2.23
C GLN A 17 22.15 1.24 2.89
N GLY A 18 23.30 0.89 2.33
CA GLY A 18 24.61 1.32 2.85
C GLY A 18 24.78 2.83 2.92
N ARG A 19 24.09 3.59 2.06
CA ARG A 19 24.08 5.07 2.07
C ARG A 19 23.03 5.67 3.02
N ASN A 20 22.00 4.91 3.41
CA ASN A 20 20.79 5.44 4.07
C ASN A 20 20.31 4.55 5.24
N ASP A 21 21.21 3.95 6.00
CA ASP A 21 20.85 3.05 7.12
C ASP A 21 20.41 3.81 8.39
N SER A 22 19.50 4.77 8.25
CA SER A 22 18.93 5.50 9.38
C SER A 22 17.70 4.80 9.96
N ALA A 23 17.46 4.99 11.26
CA ALA A 23 16.26 4.48 11.92
C ALA A 23 14.98 5.01 11.26
N ASP A 24 14.96 6.29 10.89
CA ASP A 24 13.81 6.94 10.26
C ASP A 24 13.50 6.35 8.88
N VAL A 25 14.53 6.05 8.07
CA VAL A 25 14.35 5.40 6.77
C VAL A 25 13.77 4.00 6.94
N ARG A 26 14.19 3.24 7.97
CA ARG A 26 13.62 1.92 8.26
C ARG A 26 12.16 2.00 8.68
N VAL A 27 11.78 3.00 9.49
CA VAL A 27 10.39 3.25 9.86
C VAL A 27 9.55 3.57 8.61
N LEU A 28 10.05 4.43 7.73
CA LEU A 28 9.36 4.76 6.49
C LEU A 28 9.18 3.54 5.56
N LEU A 29 10.22 2.72 5.40
CA LEU A 29 10.15 1.49 4.59
C LEU A 29 9.17 0.47 5.19
N TRP A 30 9.09 0.40 6.52
CA TRP A 30 8.11 -0.43 7.20
C TRP A 30 6.68 0.03 6.91
N GLU A 31 6.42 1.34 6.95
CA GLU A 31 5.10 1.89 6.64
C GLU A 31 4.69 1.63 5.17
N VAL A 32 5.63 1.81 4.23
CA VAL A 32 5.39 1.47 2.82
C VAL A 32 5.06 -0.01 2.65
N ARG A 33 5.75 -0.90 3.38
CA ARG A 33 5.45 -2.33 3.36
C ARG A 33 4.04 -2.61 3.91
N ARG A 34 3.69 -2.03 5.06
CA ARG A 34 2.38 -2.19 5.68
C ARG A 34 1.24 -1.77 4.75
N LEU A 35 1.37 -0.63 4.08
CA LEU A 35 0.40 -0.17 3.09
C LEU A 35 0.26 -1.14 1.89
N ARG A 36 1.37 -1.74 1.43
CA ARG A 36 1.32 -2.74 0.37
C ARG A 36 0.62 -4.03 0.80
N GLU A 37 0.76 -4.43 2.06
CA GLU A 37 0.06 -5.59 2.62
C GLU A 37 -1.45 -5.33 2.68
N ILE A 38 -1.89 -4.13 3.09
CA ILE A 38 -3.30 -3.72 3.05
C ILE A 38 -3.86 -3.77 1.61
N ALA A 39 -3.12 -3.24 0.64
CA ALA A 39 -3.53 -3.26 -0.77
C ALA A 39 -3.58 -4.69 -1.35
N ALA A 40 -2.65 -5.57 -0.96
CA ALA A 40 -2.67 -6.97 -1.37
C ALA A 40 -3.89 -7.71 -0.79
N ALA A 41 -4.21 -7.46 0.48
CA ALA A 41 -5.40 -8.02 1.12
C ALA A 41 -6.70 -7.54 0.43
N ALA A 42 -6.74 -6.28 -0.02
CA ALA A 42 -7.84 -5.74 -0.83
C ALA A 42 -8.09 -6.56 -2.10
N ASP A 43 -7.02 -6.77 -2.84
CA ASP A 43 -7.01 -7.43 -4.14
C ASP A 43 -7.27 -8.94 -4.02
N GLU A 44 -6.77 -9.59 -2.96
CA GLU A 44 -7.14 -10.96 -2.62
C GLU A 44 -8.64 -11.08 -2.28
N LEU A 45 -9.16 -10.15 -1.47
CA LEU A 45 -10.57 -10.12 -1.10
C LEU A 45 -11.46 -9.93 -2.34
N GLU A 46 -11.08 -9.03 -3.25
CA GLU A 46 -11.77 -8.84 -4.54
C GLU A 46 -11.80 -10.12 -5.38
N ARG A 47 -10.67 -10.81 -5.54
CA ARG A 47 -10.61 -12.08 -6.28
C ARG A 47 -11.44 -13.19 -5.63
N SER A 48 -11.39 -13.30 -4.31
CA SER A 48 -12.08 -14.36 -3.56
C SER A 48 -13.61 -14.26 -3.63
N LEU A 49 -14.14 -13.05 -3.80
CA LEU A 49 -15.58 -12.77 -3.79
C LEU A 49 -16.23 -12.90 -5.18
N GLY A 50 -15.43 -12.94 -6.24
CA GLY A 50 -15.88 -13.16 -7.62
C GLY A 50 -16.80 -12.05 -8.18
N PRO A 51 -17.37 -12.22 -9.39
CA PRO A 51 -18.10 -11.15 -10.10
C PRO A 51 -19.48 -10.78 -9.53
N ARG A 52 -19.84 -11.26 -8.33
CA ARG A 52 -21.17 -11.06 -7.78
C ARG A 52 -21.30 -9.63 -7.24
N VAL A 53 -22.04 -8.82 -7.99
CA VAL A 53 -22.22 -7.35 -7.91
C VAL A 53 -22.68 -6.79 -6.54
N GLY A 54 -22.92 -7.62 -5.52
CA GLY A 54 -23.29 -7.18 -4.16
C GLY A 54 -22.14 -7.10 -3.14
N MET A 55 -20.98 -7.71 -3.40
CA MET A 55 -19.89 -7.85 -2.41
C MET A 55 -18.86 -6.73 -2.39
N SER A 56 -18.88 -5.84 -3.39
CA SER A 56 -18.02 -4.65 -3.47
C SER A 56 -18.19 -3.71 -2.28
N GLY A 57 -19.38 -3.67 -1.68
CA GLY A 57 -19.66 -2.93 -0.44
C GLY A 57 -18.87 -3.45 0.77
N LEU A 58 -18.71 -4.76 0.90
CA LEU A 58 -17.98 -5.38 2.01
C LEU A 58 -16.46 -5.25 1.85
N ILE A 59 -15.95 -5.35 0.62
CA ILE A 59 -14.54 -5.03 0.30
C ILE A 59 -14.24 -3.57 0.69
N ARG A 60 -15.08 -2.65 0.26
CA ARG A 60 -14.92 -1.22 0.55
C ARG A 60 -15.03 -0.92 2.05
N ALA A 61 -15.91 -1.61 2.78
CA ALA A 61 -16.04 -1.44 4.23
C ALA A 61 -14.81 -1.95 4.99
N SER A 62 -14.32 -3.16 4.66
CA SER A 62 -13.12 -3.73 5.28
C SER A 62 -11.88 -2.89 5.02
N LEU A 63 -11.73 -2.36 3.80
CA LEU A 63 -10.62 -1.47 3.46
C LEU A 63 -10.74 -0.10 4.10
N ARG A 64 -11.96 0.44 4.23
CA ARG A 64 -12.18 1.72 4.92
C ARG A 64 -11.69 1.65 6.37
N VAL A 65 -11.99 0.57 7.08
CA VAL A 65 -11.52 0.37 8.47
C VAL A 65 -9.99 0.35 8.55
N GLN A 66 -9.31 -0.26 7.57
CA GLN A 66 -7.85 -0.29 7.53
C GLN A 66 -7.24 1.05 7.09
N LEU A 67 -7.96 1.83 6.28
CA LEU A 67 -7.48 3.09 5.71
C LEU A 67 -7.83 4.34 6.53
N ASP A 68 -8.83 4.29 7.42
CA ASP A 68 -9.34 5.46 8.17
C ASP A 68 -8.27 6.12 9.09
N GLY A 69 -7.19 5.41 9.40
CA GLY A 69 -6.04 5.93 10.16
C GLY A 69 -4.81 6.29 9.32
N GLU A 70 -4.85 6.09 8.00
CA GLU A 70 -3.67 6.20 7.16
C GLU A 70 -3.39 7.65 6.75
N PRO A 71 -2.17 8.16 6.98
CA PRO A 71 -1.79 9.52 6.57
C PRO A 71 -2.01 9.80 5.07
N CYS A 72 -1.83 8.77 4.23
CA CYS A 72 -2.05 8.86 2.78
C CYS A 72 -3.54 8.93 2.38
N ALA A 73 -4.45 8.42 3.22
CA ALA A 73 -5.89 8.48 2.98
C ALA A 73 -6.47 9.80 3.50
N ILE A 74 -5.99 10.28 4.65
CA ILE A 74 -6.43 11.54 5.27
C ILE A 74 -6.10 12.74 4.37
N SER A 75 -4.92 12.75 3.76
CA SER A 75 -4.44 13.82 2.86
C SER A 75 -5.09 13.85 1.47
N MET A 76 -5.87 12.83 1.10
CA MET A 76 -6.61 12.76 -0.17
C MET A 76 -8.08 13.18 -0.07
N SER A 77 -8.55 13.60 1.11
CA SER A 77 -9.90 14.15 1.25
C SER A 77 -10.01 15.43 0.41
N PRO A 78 -10.96 15.53 -0.54
CA PRO A 78 -11.10 16.74 -1.33
C PRO A 78 -11.47 17.90 -0.41
N SER A 79 -10.73 19.00 -0.52
CA SER A 79 -11.17 20.31 0.00
C SER A 79 -12.59 20.55 -0.49
N THR A 80 -13.47 20.86 0.46
CA THR A 80 -14.92 21.01 0.29
C THR A 80 -15.27 22.07 -0.75
#